data_AF-A0A961RRW9-F1
#
_entry.id   AF-A0A961RRW9-F1
#
_cell.length_a   1.000
_cell.length_b   1.000
_cell.length_c   1.000
_cell.angle_alpha   90.00
_cell.angle_beta   90.00
_cell.angle_gamma   90.00
#
_symmetry.space_group_name_H-M   'P 1'
#
loop_
_entity.id
_entity.type
_entity.pdbx_description
1 polymer ?
#
loop_
_entity_poly.entity_id
_entity_poly.type
_entity_poly.pdbx_seq_one_letter_code
_entity_poly.pdbx_strand_id
1 'polypeptide(L)' 'ALGDGLVQQIVGHGLAARLSAKLGEGVVNGLLTARIGIAAMDVCRPLPFMASKRPGIADFLGELTKFGGQNKSTQAPDS' A
#
# COMPACT_ATOMS: atom_id res chain seq x y z
N ALA A 1 -37.25 -20.08 -1.02
CA ALA A 1 -36.78 -18.83 -1.66
C ALA A 1 -36.01 -17.88 -0.72
N LEU A 2 -36.17 -17.94 0.62
CA LEU A 2 -35.52 -17.02 1.57
C LEU A 2 -33.99 -17.19 1.75
N GLY A 3 -33.41 -18.33 1.34
CA GLY A 3 -31.99 -18.61 1.53
C GLY A 3 -31.06 -17.93 0.51
N ASP A 4 -31.54 -17.64 -0.69
CA ASP A 4 -30.71 -17.14 -1.80
C ASP A 4 -30.22 -15.70 -1.55
N GLY A 5 -31.06 -14.83 -0.97
CA GLY A 5 -30.69 -13.45 -0.65
C GLY A 5 -29.69 -13.32 0.51
N LEU A 6 -29.74 -14.20 1.50
CA LEU A 6 -28.76 -14.24 2.60
C LEU A 6 -27.39 -14.73 2.13
N VAL A 7 -27.38 -15.76 1.29
CA VAL A 7 -26.14 -16.24 0.65
C VAL A 7 -25.55 -15.15 -0.24
N GLN A 8 -26.35 -14.48 -1.06
CA GLN A 8 -25.88 -13.37 -1.90
C GLN A 8 -25.28 -12.22 -1.07
N GLN A 9 -25.91 -11.85 0.06
CA GLN A 9 -25.38 -10.84 0.97
C GLN A 9 -24.10 -11.28 1.67
N ILE A 10 -24.04 -12.51 2.18
CA ILE A 10 -22.87 -13.04 2.89
C ILE A 10 -21.70 -13.27 1.93
N VAL A 11 -21.96 -13.70 0.69
CA VAL A 11 -20.92 -13.86 -0.33
C VAL A 11 -20.38 -12.49 -0.74
N GLY A 12 -21.23 -11.49 -0.96
CA GLY A 12 -20.80 -10.13 -1.31
C GLY A 12 -20.09 -9.38 -0.16
N HIS A 13 -20.74 -9.29 1.00
CA HIS A 13 -20.17 -8.59 2.17
C HIS A 13 -19.08 -9.38 2.87
N GLY A 14 -19.19 -10.71 2.96
CA GLY A 14 -18.21 -11.55 3.64
C GLY A 14 -16.89 -11.66 2.86
N LEU A 15 -16.94 -11.73 1.54
CA LEU A 15 -15.72 -11.70 0.72
C LEU A 15 -15.04 -10.33 0.79
N ALA A 16 -15.80 -9.25 0.66
CA ALA A 16 -15.29 -7.89 0.83
C ALA A 16 -14.68 -7.69 2.23
N ALA A 17 -15.36 -8.14 3.30
CA ALA A 17 -14.86 -8.03 4.66
C ALA A 17 -13.54 -8.79 4.86
N ARG A 18 -13.40 -9.99 4.29
CA ARG A 18 -12.16 -10.77 4.37
C ARG A 18 -11.03 -10.13 3.57
N LEU A 19 -11.31 -9.62 2.37
CA LEU A 19 -10.34 -8.88 1.56
C LEU A 19 -9.88 -7.60 2.27
N SER A 20 -10.81 -6.81 2.82
CA SER A 20 -10.51 -5.60 3.58
C SER A 20 -9.67 -5.90 4.82
N ALA A 21 -9.97 -6.97 5.55
CA ALA A 21 -9.17 -7.40 6.69
C ALA A 21 -7.73 -7.75 6.27
N LYS A 22 -7.56 -8.51 5.18
CA LYS A 22 -6.24 -8.88 4.66
C LYS A 22 -5.45 -7.69 4.11
N LEU A 23 -6.12 -6.75 3.46
CA LEU A 23 -5.52 -5.48 3.04
C LEU A 23 -5.08 -4.65 4.25
N GLY A 24 -5.91 -4.56 5.29
CA GLY A 24 -5.58 -3.85 6.53
C GLY A 24 -4.35 -4.44 7.23
N GLU A 25 -4.31 -5.76 7.41
CA GLU A 25 -3.14 -6.47 7.94
C GLU A 25 -1.87 -6.21 7.09
N GLY A 26 -2.01 -6.24 5.75
CA GLY A 26 -0.91 -5.97 4.83
C GLY A 26 -0.37 -4.54 4.91
N VAL A 27 -1.27 -3.55 4.98
CA VAL A 27 -0.88 -2.13 5.12
C VAL A 27 -0.15 -1.90 6.44
N VAL A 28 -0.67 -2.43 7.56
CA VAL A 28 -0.04 -2.26 8.87
C VAL A 28 1.38 -2.87 8.88
N ASN A 29 1.53 -4.10 8.39
CA ASN A 29 2.83 -4.76 8.32
C ASN A 29 3.80 -4.05 7.34
N GLY A 30 3.27 -3.53 6.23
CA GLY A 30 4.03 -2.74 5.27
C GLY A 30 4.57 -1.44 5.86
N LEU A 31 3.76 -0.72 6.64
CA LEU A 31 4.19 0.51 7.33
C LEU A 31 5.24 0.24 8.41
N LEU A 32 5.11 -0.85 9.16
CA LEU A 32 6.15 -1.27 10.11
C LEU A 32 7.48 -1.55 9.40
N THR A 33 7.42 -2.25 8.26
CA THR A 33 8.59 -2.55 7.43
C THR A 33 9.20 -1.27 6.86
N ALA A 34 8.37 -0.34 6.39
CA ALA A 34 8.83 0.96 5.89
C ALA A 34 9.57 1.75 6.97
N ARG A 35 9.09 1.74 8.22
CA ARG A 35 9.80 2.37 9.35
C ARG A 35 11.19 1.77 9.57
N ILE A 36 11.29 0.44 9.55
CA ILE A 36 12.58 -0.24 9.69
C ILE A 36 13.50 0.12 8.52
N GLY A 37 12.97 0.16 7.29
CA GLY A 37 13.71 0.57 6.10
C GLY A 37 14.27 1.99 6.21
N ILE A 38 13.49 2.95 6.73
CA ILE A 38 13.95 4.33 6.97
C ILE A 38 15.08 4.34 8.03
N ALA A 39 14.92 3.60 9.12
CA ALA A 39 15.97 3.50 10.14
C ALA A 39 17.26 2.87 9.57
N ALA A 40 17.13 1.83 8.74
CA ALA A 40 18.26 1.21 8.06
C ALA A 40 18.94 2.18 7.07
N MET A 41 18.17 3.00 6.34
CA MET A 41 18.72 4.06 5.49
C MET A 41 19.53 5.08 6.30
N ASP A 42 19.05 5.44 7.49
CA ASP A 42 19.77 6.37 8.38
C ASP A 42 21.06 5.76 8.94
N VAL A 43 21.07 4.47 9.28
CA VAL A 43 22.26 3.76 9.81
C VAL A 43 23.30 3.50 8.71
N CYS A 44 22.87 3.06 7.54
CA CYS A 44 23.77 2.68 6.45
C CYS A 44 24.33 3.88 5.68
N ARG A 45 23.85 5.11 5.92
CA ARG A 45 24.27 6.30 5.17
C ARG A 45 25.37 7.06 5.93
N PRO A 46 26.62 7.07 5.44
CA PRO A 46 27.74 7.77 6.08
C PRO A 46 27.73 9.29 5.86
N LEU A 47 26.98 9.78 4.86
CA LEU A 47 26.94 11.19 4.46
C LEU A 47 25.58 11.83 4.82
N PRO A 48 25.53 13.09 5.26
CA PRO A 48 24.27 13.75 5.57
C PRO A 48 23.36 13.90 4.33
N PHE A 49 22.05 13.98 4.54
CA PHE A 49 21.08 14.24 3.47
C PHE A 49 21.23 15.67 2.94
N MET A 50 22.07 15.85 1.92
CA MET A 50 22.37 17.16 1.32
C MET A 50 21.56 17.44 0.04
N ALA A 51 21.24 16.40 -0.73
CA ALA A 51 20.62 16.54 -2.06
C ALA A 51 19.09 16.39 -2.08
N SER A 52 18.49 15.79 -1.04
CA SER A 52 17.04 15.61 -0.95
C SER A 52 16.60 15.50 0.51
N LYS A 53 15.32 15.82 0.75
CA LYS A 53 14.67 15.72 2.06
C LYS A 53 14.74 14.27 2.57
N ARG A 54 14.92 14.11 3.88
CA ARG A 54 14.83 12.80 4.56
C ARG A 54 13.47 12.16 4.27
N PRO A 55 13.42 10.91 3.75
CA PRO A 55 12.16 10.22 3.50
C PRO A 55 11.48 9.88 4.83
N GLY A 56 10.23 10.30 4.98
CA GLY A 56 9.40 10.03 6.15
C GLY A 56 8.33 8.98 5.86
N ILE A 57 7.68 8.50 6.93
CA ILE A 57 6.58 7.54 6.79
C ILE A 57 5.40 8.13 6.01
N ALA A 58 5.16 9.44 6.10
CA ALA A 58 4.10 10.12 5.35
C ALA A 58 4.35 10.10 3.83
N ASP A 59 5.61 10.16 3.40
CA ASP A 59 5.96 10.06 1.98
C ASP A 59 5.64 8.64 1.46
N PHE A 60 5.88 7.61 2.27
CA PHE A 60 5.47 6.23 1.97
C PHE A 60 3.96 6.05 1.84
N LEU A 61 3.15 6.67 2.71
CA LEU A 61 1.68 6.65 2.55
C LEU A 61 1.24 7.33 1.24
N GLY A 62 1.89 8.43 0.87
CA GLY A 62 1.65 9.13 -0.38
C GLY A 62 1.96 8.26 -1.61
N GLU A 63 3.10 7.59 -1.61
CA GLU A 63 3.49 6.67 -2.69
C GLU A 63 2.57 5.44 -2.78
N LEU A 64 2.14 4.88 -1.64
CA LEU A 64 1.18 3.78 -1.63
C LEU A 64 -0.17 4.16 -2.26
N THR A 65 -0.63 5.39 -2.00
CA THR A 65 -1.87 5.91 -2.58
C THR A 65 -1.76 6.12 -4.09
N LYS A 66 -0.60 6.59 -4.57
CA LYS A 66 -0.32 6.70 -6.01
C LYS A 66 -0.24 5.34 -6.68
N PHE A 67 0.43 4.37 -6.05
CA PHE A 67 0.55 3.02 -6.57
C PHE A 67 -0.82 2.33 -6.74
N GLY A 68 -1.72 2.49 -5.76
CA GLY A 68 -3.10 1.99 -5.87
C GLY A 68 -3.93 2.64 -6.99
N GLY A 69 -3.53 3.83 -7.46
CA GLY A 69 -4.15 4.54 -8.59
C GLY A 69 -3.45 4.32 -9.94
N GLN A 70 -2.21 3.83 -9.95
CA GLN A 70 -1.38 3.64 -11.15
C GLN A 70 -1.56 2.22 -11.73
N ASN A 71 -2.74 1.95 -12.27
CA ASN A 71 -2.94 0.87 -13.23
C ASN A 71 -3.39 1.43 -14.59
N LYS A 72 -2.69 2.46 -15.08
CA LYS A 72 -2.96 3.07 -16.39
C LYS A 72 -1.69 3.60 -17.05
N SER A 73 -1.62 3.34 -18.35
CA SER A 73 -0.64 3.73 -19.38
C SER A 73 0.73 3.06 -19.36
N THR A 74 0.78 1.83 -19.88
CA THR A 74 1.69 1.56 -21.00
C THR A 74 1.47 2.64 -22.06
N GLN A 75 2.37 3.63 -22.13
CA GLN A 75 2.51 4.47 -23.31
C GLN A 75 3.83 4.11 -23.95
N ALA A 76 3.73 3.50 -25.12
CA ALA A 76 4.82 3.07 -25.97
C ALA A 76 5.76 4.24 -26.29
N PRO A 77 7.05 3.97 -26.62
CA PRO A 77 7.91 4.98 -27.19
C PRO A 77 7.48 5.21 -28.64
N ASP A 78 6.74 6.30 -28.89
CA ASP A 78 6.55 6.84 -30.22
C ASP A 78 7.75 7.72 -30.62
N SER A 79 8.64 7.07 -31.38
CA SER A 79 9.60 7.59 -32.38
C SER A 79 10.81 8.39 -31.90
#